data_AF-A0A6I9WP54-F1
#
_entry.id   AF-A0A6I9WP54-F1
#
_cell.length_a   1.000
_cell.length_b   1.000
_cell.length_c   1.000
_cell.angle_alpha   90.00
_cell.angle_beta   90.00
_cell.angle_gamma   90.00
#
_symmetry.space_group_name_H-M   'P 1'
#
loop_
_entity.id
_entity.type
_entity.pdbx_description
1 polymer ?
#
loop_
_entity_poly.entity_id
_entity_poly.type
_entity_poly.pdbx_seq_one_letter_code
_entity_poly.pdbx_strand_id
1 'polypeptide(L)'
;MKCFATHCVTAEEAKYKLCKIKRVQTSSEGMPFLVTHDGRTIRYLDPIIKINGTIYLNITTGKILDSIRFNSDNYIQNLERI
;
A
#
# COMPACT_ATOMS: atom_id res chain seq x y z
N MET A 1 -22.26 2.23 -6.64
CA MET A 1 -21.76 1.38 -7.75
C MET A 1 -20.77 2.22 -8.53
N LYS A 2 -19.50 1.82 -8.53
CA LYS A 2 -18.40 2.59 -9.16
C LYS A 2 -18.05 1.89 -10.48
N CYS A 3 -17.91 2.66 -11.55
CA CYS A 3 -17.55 2.15 -12.86
C CYS A 3 -16.02 2.18 -12.98
N PHE A 4 -15.42 1.08 -13.41
CA PHE A 4 -13.99 1.02 -13.72
C PHE A 4 -13.75 1.47 -15.15
N ALA A 5 -12.70 2.26 -15.37
CA ALA A 5 -12.28 2.71 -16.69
C ALA A 5 -10.87 2.19 -16.98
N THR A 6 -10.60 1.79 -18.23
CA THR A 6 -9.26 1.42 -18.67
C THR A 6 -8.39 2.67 -18.78
N HIS A 7 -7.27 2.68 -18.07
CA HIS A 7 -6.26 3.73 -18.15
C HIS A 7 -4.99 3.16 -18.78
N CYS A 8 -4.37 3.90 -19.71
CA CYS A 8 -3.10 3.50 -20.30
C CYS A 8 -1.96 3.76 -19.31
N VAL A 9 -1.12 2.76 -19.06
CA VAL A 9 -0.04 2.81 -18.06
C VAL A 9 1.29 2.64 -18.77
N THR A 10 2.29 3.42 -18.37
CA THR A 10 3.66 3.24 -18.90
C THR A 10 4.33 1.99 -18.31
N ALA A 11 5.35 1.46 -18.97
CA ALA A 11 6.06 0.28 -18.50
C ALA A 11 6.76 0.47 -17.14
N GLU A 12 7.07 1.72 -16.77
CA GLU A 12 7.66 2.05 -15.47
C GLU A 12 6.61 2.08 -14.37
N GLU A 13 5.45 2.68 -14.63
CA GLU A 13 4.31 2.73 -13.70
C GLU A 13 3.72 1.34 -13.43
N ALA A 14 3.73 0.45 -14.43
CA ALA A 14 3.25 -0.91 -14.28
C ALA A 14 4.07 -1.78 -13.30
N LYS A 15 5.24 -1.31 -12.83
CA LYS A 15 6.10 -2.05 -11.90
C LYS A 15 5.71 -1.84 -10.44
N TYR A 16 4.91 -0.82 -10.14
CA TYR A 16 4.56 -0.48 -8.77
C TYR A 16 3.06 -0.40 -8.56
N LYS A 17 2.66 -0.50 -7.29
CA LYS A 17 1.28 -0.29 -6.85
C LYS A 17 1.25 0.48 -5.55
N LEU A 18 0.36 1.47 -5.46
CA LEU A 18 0.04 2.13 -4.21
C LEU A 18 -1.04 1.34 -3.48
N CYS A 19 -0.74 0.88 -2.26
CA CYS A 19 -1.67 0.08 -1.48
C CYS A 19 -2.05 0.78 -0.18
N LYS A 20 -3.35 0.97 0.07
CA LYS A 20 -3.82 1.40 1.39
C LYS A 20 -3.62 0.31 2.44
N ILE A 21 -3.16 0.69 3.62
CA ILE A 21 -2.99 -0.18 4.78
C ILE A 21 -4.33 -0.34 5.49
N LYS A 22 -4.81 -1.58 5.61
CA LYS A 22 -6.08 -1.91 6.29
C LYS A 22 -5.89 -2.21 7.77
N ARG A 23 -4.86 -3.00 8.10
CA ARG A 23 -4.53 -3.36 9.49
C ARG A 23 -3.02 -3.58 9.64
N VAL A 24 -2.50 -3.28 10.82
CA VAL A 24 -1.15 -3.62 11.26
C VAL A 24 -1.33 -4.43 12.54
N GLN A 25 -0.73 -5.61 12.60
CA GLN A 25 -0.88 -6.55 13.70
C GLN A 25 0.44 -7.28 13.95
N THR A 26 0.60 -7.77 15.17
CA THR A 26 1.71 -8.65 15.53
C THR A 26 1.19 -10.08 15.55
N SER A 27 1.95 -11.00 14.94
CA SER A 27 1.63 -12.43 14.98
C SER A 27 1.85 -13.04 16.37
N SER A 28 1.39 -14.27 16.59
CA SER A 28 1.66 -15.03 17.83
C SER A 28 3.15 -15.12 18.14
N GLU A 29 3.97 -15.21 17.09
CA GLU A 29 5.43 -15.30 17.15
C GLU A 29 6.13 -13.95 17.39
N GLY A 30 5.37 -12.88 17.71
CA GLY A 30 5.93 -11.54 17.95
C GLY A 30 6.34 -10.78 16.70
N MET A 31 6.14 -11.35 15.51
CA MET A 31 6.55 -10.74 14.24
C MET A 31 5.47 -9.77 13.73
N PRO A 32 5.80 -8.48 13.46
CA PRO A 32 4.86 -7.50 12.93
C PRO A 32 4.56 -7.74 11.45
N PHE A 33 3.29 -7.62 11.08
CA PHE A 33 2.81 -7.70 9.70
C PHE A 33 1.66 -6.71 9.45
N LEU A 34 1.45 -6.35 8.19
CA LEU A 34 0.34 -5.52 7.75
C LEU A 34 -0.44 -6.25 6.68
N VAL A 35 -1.71 -5.87 6.56
CA VAL A 35 -2.58 -6.32 5.50
C VAL A 35 -3.07 -5.12 4.72
N THR A 36 -2.89 -5.18 3.40
CA THR A 36 -3.36 -4.14 2.48
C THR A 36 -4.82 -4.38 2.09
N HIS A 37 -5.46 -3.37 1.51
CA HIS A 37 -6.81 -3.51 0.95
C HIS A 37 -6.90 -4.56 -0.17
N ASP A 38 -5.80 -4.76 -0.91
CA ASP A 38 -5.66 -5.81 -1.93
C ASP A 38 -5.50 -7.23 -1.36
N GLY A 39 -5.53 -7.39 -0.04
CA GLY A 39 -5.38 -8.68 0.62
C GLY A 39 -3.93 -9.20 0.71
N ARG A 40 -2.93 -8.40 0.32
CA ARG A 40 -1.52 -8.77 0.49
C ARG A 40 -1.12 -8.62 1.97
N THR A 41 -0.37 -9.60 2.47
CA THR A 41 0.22 -9.56 3.82
C THR A 41 1.71 -9.33 3.72
N ILE A 42 2.21 -8.23 4.28
CA ILE A 42 3.64 -7.89 4.26
C ILE A 42 4.19 -8.01 5.67
N ARG A 43 5.34 -8.65 5.74
CA ARG A 43 6.04 -9.10 6.94
C ARG A 43 7.28 -8.24 7.16
N TYR A 44 7.73 -8.09 8.41
CA TYR A 44 8.88 -7.27 8.81
C TYR A 44 8.70 -5.79 8.44
N LEU A 45 7.84 -5.12 9.19
CA LEU A 45 7.51 -3.72 8.92
C LEU A 45 8.28 -2.77 9.82
N ASP A 46 8.55 -1.59 9.26
CA ASP A 46 9.03 -0.47 10.05
C ASP A 46 7.92 0.06 11.00
N PRO A 47 8.25 0.36 12.27
CA PRO A 47 7.30 0.88 13.26
C PRO A 47 6.62 2.21 12.89
N ILE A 48 7.22 2.93 11.94
CA ILE A 48 6.72 4.23 11.45
C ILE A 48 5.41 4.05 10.66
N ILE A 49 5.21 2.87 10.07
CA ILE A 49 4.07 2.55 9.23
C ILE A 49 2.82 2.35 10.10
N LYS A 50 1.82 3.22 9.91
CA LYS A 50 0.56 3.21 10.67
C LYS A 50 -0.65 2.90 9.79
N ILE A 51 -1.73 2.48 10.44
CA ILE A 51 -3.05 2.27 9.82
C ILE A 51 -3.50 3.56 9.12
N ASN A 52 -4.25 3.42 8.03
CA ASN A 52 -4.71 4.50 7.15
C ASN A 52 -3.62 5.20 6.32
N GLY A 53 -2.35 4.80 6.45
CA GLY A 53 -1.30 5.17 5.50
C GLY A 53 -1.39 4.40 4.17
N THR A 54 -0.56 4.83 3.22
CA THR A 54 -0.40 4.18 1.92
C THR A 54 1.03 3.67 1.79
N ILE A 55 1.21 2.48 1.25
CA ILE A 55 2.53 1.94 0.91
C ILE A 55 2.77 1.99 -0.58
N TYR A 56 4.00 2.32 -0.96
CA TYR A 56 4.50 2.18 -2.31
C TYR A 56 5.15 0.80 -2.45
N LEU A 57 4.55 -0.07 -3.26
CA LEU A 57 4.92 -1.47 -3.35
C LEU A 57 5.42 -1.81 -4.74
N ASN A 58 6.55 -2.52 -4.81
CA ASN A 58 7.03 -3.11 -6.05
C ASN A 58 6.27 -4.41 -6.33
N ILE A 59 5.59 -4.50 -7.48
CA ILE A 59 4.72 -5.64 -7.82
C ILE A 59 5.54 -6.92 -8.00
N THR A 60 6.74 -6.83 -8.55
CA THR A 60 7.60 -7.98 -8.85
C THR A 60 8.21 -8.56 -7.58
N THR A 61 8.72 -7.71 -6.69
CA THR A 61 9.43 -8.17 -5.48
C THR A 61 8.51 -8.33 -4.27
N GLY A 62 7.33 -7.71 -4.28
CA GLY A 62 6.42 -7.66 -3.15
C GLY A 62 6.95 -6.84 -1.97
N LYS A 63 8.06 -6.12 -2.16
CA LYS A 63 8.68 -5.30 -1.11
C LYS A 63 8.12 -3.89 -1.10
N ILE A 64 8.12 -3.29 0.09
CA ILE A 64 7.78 -1.89 0.30
C ILE A 64 9.01 -1.06 -0.11
N LEU A 65 8.79 -0.09 -0.99
CA LEU A 65 9.80 0.88 -1.39
C LEU A 65 9.74 2.12 -0.50
N ASP A 66 8.52 2.60 -0.20
CA ASP A 66 8.31 3.74 0.67
C ASP A 66 6.91 3.69 1.32
N SER A 67 6.70 4.47 2.38
CA SER A 67 5.43 4.61 3.07
C SER A 67 5.03 6.07 3.23
N ILE A 68 3.79 6.39 2.85
CA ILE A 68 3.24 7.73 2.92
C ILE A 68 2.24 7.78 4.08
N ARG A 69 2.53 8.65 5.05
CA ARG A 69 1.66 8.90 6.21
C ARG A 69 0.49 9.79 5.81
N PHE A 70 -0.70 9.40 6.25
CA PHE A 70 -1.88 10.23 6.10
C PHE A 70 -1.83 11.40 7.10
N ASN A 71 -1.74 12.62 6.58
CA ASN A 71 -1.78 13.89 7.30
C ASN A 71 -2.67 14.87 6.53
N SER A 72 -3.20 15.89 7.21
CA SER A 72 -4.06 16.92 6.62
C SER A 72 -3.40 17.66 5.44
N ASP A 73 -2.07 17.80 5.46
CA ASP A 73 -1.30 18.51 4.44
C ASP A 73 -0.94 17.61 3.23
N ASN A 74 -1.17 16.30 3.34
CA ASN A 74 -0.87 15.34 2.28
C ASN A 74 -2.15 15.05 1.49
N TYR A 75 -2.29 15.66 0.31
CA TYR A 75 -3.38 15.36 -0.63
C TYR A 75 -3.32 13.89 -1.04
N ILE A 76 -4.28 13.08 -0.55
CA ILE A 76 -4.47 11.73 -1.06
C ILE A 76 -5.12 11.87 -2.43
N GLN A 77 -4.36 11.75 -3.52
CA GLN A 77 -4.99 11.43 -4.79
C GLN A 77 -5.75 10.11 -4.59
N ASN A 78 -7.05 10.14 -4.88
CA ASN A 78 -7.90 8.96 -4.92
C ASN A 78 -7.12 7.80 -5.54
N LEU A 79 -6.89 6.76 -4.74
CA LEU A 79 -6.12 5.54 -5.03
C LEU A 79 -6.78 4.66 -6.11
N GLU A 80 -7.53 5.26 -7.03
CA GLU A 80 -8.21 4.60 -8.15
C GLU A 80 -7.63 5.04 -9.50
N ARG A 81 -6.41 5.60 -9.50
CA ARG A 81 -5.58 5.62 -10.70
C ARG A 81 -4.70 4.36 -10.65
N ILE A 82 -5.26 3.32 -11.27
CA ILE A 82 -4.80 1.92 -11.49
C ILE A 82 -5.19 0.94 -10.38
#